data_AF-A0A523RA64-F1
#
_entry.id   AF-A0A523RA64-F1
#
_cell.length_a   1.000
_cell.length_b   1.000
_cell.length_c   1.000
_cell.angle_alpha   90.00
_cell.angle_beta   90.00
_cell.angle_gamma   90.00
#
_symmetry.space_group_name_H-M   'P 1'
#
loop_
_entity.id
_entity.type
_entity.pdbx_description
1 polymer ?
#
loop_
_entity_poly.entity_id
_entity_poly.type
_entity_poly.pdbx_seq_one_letter_code
_entity_poly.pdbx_strand_id
1 'polypeptide(L)' 'MVEENGEYHVVVEGKKTYRVILASVTYFRAKPGDEVTIVVPEGGDSTWASIENVIFQGGETEEEGK' A
#
# COMPACT_ATOMS: atom_id res chain seq x y z
N MET A 1 -2.79 2.44 -4.50
CA MET A 1 -2.17 1.10 -4.66
C MET A 1 -2.85 0.38 -5.82
N VAL A 2 -2.13 -0.47 -6.55
CA VAL A 2 -2.68 -1.29 -7.66
C VAL A 2 -2.30 -2.76 -7.48
N GLU A 3 -3.04 -3.67 -8.11
CA GLU A 3 -2.73 -5.10 -8.15
C GLU A 3 -2.61 -5.53 -9.61
N GLU A 4 -1.57 -6.32 -9.89
CA GLU A 4 -1.31 -6.87 -11.22
C GLU A 4 -0.73 -8.29 -11.07
N ASN A 5 -1.41 -9.29 -11.65
CA ASN A 5 -0.99 -10.70 -11.67
C ASN A 5 -0.71 -11.30 -10.27
N GLY A 6 -1.46 -10.88 -9.26
CA GLY A 6 -1.32 -11.30 -7.86
C GLY A 6 -0.24 -10.54 -7.10
N GLU A 7 0.45 -9.58 -7.73
CA GLU A 7 1.45 -8.72 -7.08
C GLU A 7 0.87 -7.32 -6.82
N TYR A 8 1.10 -6.83 -5.60
CA TYR A 8 0.69 -5.48 -5.21
C TYR A 8 1.80 -4.47 -5.46
N HIS A 9 1.41 -3.33 -6.02
CA HIS A 9 2.33 -2.27 -6.38
C HIS A 9 1.83 -0.91 -5.90
N VAL A 10 2.78 -0.05 -5.52
CA VAL A 10 2.53 1.35 -5.18
C VAL A 10 3.25 2.22 -6.21
N VAL A 11 2.44 2.99 -6.94
CA VAL A 11 2.92 3.99 -7.89
C VAL A 11 3.08 5.29 -7.13
N VAL A 12 4.29 5.85 -7.16
CA VAL A 12 4.61 7.13 -6.52
C VAL A 12 4.94 8.13 -7.61
N GLU A 13 4.22 9.26 -7.66
CA GLU A 13 4.38 10.28 -8.69
C GLU A 13 5.81 10.83 -8.70
N GLY A 14 6.38 11.00 -9.91
CA GLY A 14 7.75 11.46 -10.11
C GLY A 14 8.83 10.46 -9.62
N LYS A 15 8.43 9.26 -9.18
CA LYS A 15 9.31 8.19 -8.74
C LYS A 15 8.96 6.88 -9.44
N LYS A 16 9.73 5.84 -9.14
CA LYS A 16 9.47 4.48 -9.60
C LYS A 16 8.30 3.83 -8.85
N THR A 17 7.77 2.76 -9.43
CA THR A 17 6.84 1.84 -8.80
C THR A 17 7.57 0.91 -7.83
N TYR A 18 6.95 0.61 -6.69
CA TYR A 18 7.47 -0.34 -5.70
C TYR A 18 6.55 -1.55 -5.57
N ARG A 19 7.13 -2.74 -5.48
CA ARG A 19 6.41 -3.95 -5.04
C ARG A 19 6.17 -3.87 -3.54
N VAL A 20 5.01 -4.31 -3.10
CA VAL A 20 4.66 -4.35 -1.69
C VAL A 20 4.54 -5.79 -1.22
N ILE A 21 5.09 -6.06 -0.03
CA ILE A 21 5.04 -7.37 0.59
C ILE A 21 3.57 -7.71 0.92
N LEU A 22 3.11 -8.88 0.46
CA LEU A 22 1.73 -9.36 0.68
C LEU A 22 1.32 -9.36 2.16
N ALA A 23 2.25 -9.69 3.06
CA ALA A 23 2.01 -9.67 4.50
C ALA A 23 1.60 -8.27 5.02
N SER A 24 2.20 -7.20 4.51
CA SER A 24 1.81 -5.84 4.87
C SER A 24 0.43 -5.50 4.32
N VAL A 25 0.12 -5.89 3.08
CA VAL A 25 -1.20 -5.68 2.46
C VAL A 25 -2.31 -6.33 3.29
N THR A 26 -2.13 -7.59 3.71
CA THR A 26 -3.13 -8.31 4.49
C THR A 26 -3.23 -7.82 5.92
N TYR A 27 -2.11 -7.42 6.54
CA TYR A 27 -2.11 -6.83 7.88
C TYR A 27 -2.96 -5.55 7.95
N PHE A 28 -2.74 -4.62 7.01
CA PHE A 28 -3.49 -3.36 6.94
C PHE A 28 -4.85 -3.48 6.25
N ARG A 29 -5.18 -4.65 5.67
CA ARG A 29 -6.40 -4.89 4.88
C ARG A 29 -6.56 -3.91 3.71
N ALA A 30 -5.43 -3.45 3.16
CA ALA A 30 -5.40 -2.54 2.03
C ALA A 30 -5.94 -3.22 0.76
N LYS A 31 -6.58 -2.44 -0.10
CA LYS A 31 -7.14 -2.88 -1.38
C LYS A 31 -6.61 -2.02 -2.53
N PRO A 32 -6.60 -2.53 -3.77
CA PRO A 32 -6.34 -1.69 -4.93
C PRO A 32 -7.29 -0.50 -4.94
N GLY A 33 -6.76 0.69 -5.23
CA GLY A 33 -7.45 1.97 -5.06
C GLY A 33 -7.01 2.74 -3.81
N ASP A 34 -6.71 2.06 -2.70
CA ASP A 34 -6.34 2.75 -1.46
C ASP A 34 -5.04 3.55 -1.62
N GLU A 35 -4.99 4.70 -0.96
CA GLU A 35 -3.76 5.48 -0.82
C GLU A 35 -2.96 4.92 0.34
N VAL A 36 -1.65 4.78 0.17
CA VAL A 36 -0.80 4.15 1.17
C VAL A 36 0.50 4.92 1.34
N THR A 37 0.99 4.96 2.58
CA THR A 37 2.35 5.41 2.88
C THR A 37 3.26 4.19 2.88
N ILE A 38 4.41 4.30 2.21
CA ILE A 38 5.40 3.23 2.12
C ILE A 38 6.74 3.66 2.70
N VAL A 39 7.42 2.71 3.33
CA VAL A 39 8.80 2.85 3.80
C VAL A 39 9.73 2.13 2.83
N VAL A 40 10.78 2.82 2.43
CA VAL A 40 11.84 2.33 1.54
C VAL A 40 13.21 2.65 2.15
N PRO A 41 14.26 1.87 1.83
CA PRO A 41 15.63 2.19 2.25
C PRO A 41 16.07 3.57 1.76
N GLU A 42 16.89 4.26 2.56
CA GLU A 42 17.38 5.62 2.28
C GLU A 42 18.08 5.73 0.92
N GLY A 43 18.83 4.69 0.52
CA GLY A 43 19.53 4.66 -0.77
C GLY A 43 18.63 4.59 -2.00
N GLY A 44 17.30 4.43 -1.85
CA GLY A 44 16.33 4.52 -2.94
C GLY A 44 16.34 3.35 -3.95
N ASP A 45 17.39 2.52 -3.98
CA ASP A 45 17.57 1.41 -4.93
C ASP A 45 16.80 0.12 -4.59
N SER A 46 15.65 0.24 -3.93
CA SER A 46 14.82 -0.93 -3.61
C SER A 46 13.75 -1.20 -4.66
N THR A 47 13.52 -2.48 -4.99
CA THR A 47 12.33 -2.94 -5.72
C THR A 47 11.13 -3.09 -4.79
N TRP A 48 11.37 -3.35 -3.50
CA TRP A 48 10.35 -3.64 -2.51
C TRP A 48 10.16 -2.49 -1.51
N ALA A 49 8.94 -2.37 -1.01
CA ALA A 49 8.57 -1.45 0.06
C ALA A 49 7.63 -2.14 1.06
N SER A 50 7.58 -1.62 2.29
CA SER A 50 6.55 -1.99 3.26
C SER A 50 5.53 -0.88 3.39
N ILE A 51 4.26 -1.24 3.57
CA ILE A 51 3.22 -0.30 3.98
C ILE A 51 3.46 0.10 5.44
N GLU A 52 3.30 1.38 5.73
CA GLU A 52 3.29 1.97 7.08
C GLU A 52 1.90 2.47 7.47
N ASN A 53 1.14 3.00 6.51
CA ASN A 53 -0.22 3.51 6.74
C ASN A 53 -1.11 3.36 5.49
N VAL A 54 -2.42 3.31 5.68
CA VAL A 54 -3.44 3.21 4.61
C VAL A 54 -4.52 4.27 4.81
N ILE A 55 -4.91 4.91 3.73
CA ILE A 55 -6.06 5.80 3.63
C ILE A 55 -7.06 5.11 2.69
N PHE A 56 -8.15 4.61 3.27
CA PHE A 56 -9.16 3.86 2.53
C PHE A 56 -9.96 4.78 1.61
N GLN A 57 -9.91 4.51 0.31
CA GLN A 57 -10.69 5.24 -0.69
C GLN A 57 -12.15 4.74 -0.60
N GLY A 58 -12.94 5.46 0.20
CA GLY A 58 -14.31 5.10 0.52
C GLY A 58 -14.78 5.51 1.92
N GLY A 59 -13.88 6.04 2.77
CA GLY A 59 -14.22 6.48 4.13
C GLY A 59 -14.75 5.33 4.98
N GLU A 60 -13.94 4.80 5.88
CA GLU A 60 -14.51 3.98 6.95
C GLU A 60 -15.42 4.90 7.78
N THR A 61 -16.72 4.82 7.50
CA THR A 61 -17.71 5.12 8.52
C THR A 61 -17.54 3.98 9.52
N GLU A 62 -16.93 4.26 10.66
CA GLU A 62 -16.94 3.35 11.79
C GLU A 62 -18.40 3.11 12.18
N GLU A 63 -19.03 2.03 11.70
CA GLU A 63 -20.11 1.42 12.47
C GLU A 63 -19.45 0.72 13.66
N GLU A 64 -19.37 1.47 14.76
CA GLU A 64 -19.18 0.92 16.09
C GLU A 64 -20.15 -0.25 16.30
N GLY A 65 -19.61 -1.34 16.83
CA GLY A 65 -20.31 -2.61 16.97
C GLY A 65 -21.66 -2.48 17.69
N LYS A 66 -22.63 -3.23 17.17
CA LYS A 66 -23.78 -3.69 17.94
C LYS A 66 -23.49 -5.07 18.52
#